data_AF-A0A1B9N267-F1
#
_entry.id   AF-A0A1B9N267-F1
#
_cell.length_a   1.000
_cell.length_b   1.000
_cell.length_c   1.000
_cell.angle_alpha   90.00
_cell.angle_beta   90.00
_cell.angle_gamma   90.00
#
_symmetry.space_group_name_H-M   'P 1'
#
loop_
_entity.id
_entity.type
_entity.pdbx_description
1 polymer ?
#
loop_
_entity_poly.entity_id
_entity_poly.type
_entity_poly.pdbx_seq_one_letter_code
_entity_poly.pdbx_strand_id
1 'polypeptide(L)'
;MQLARTHWRSNTKTIAGKLHHQIARAIQLELELELMYSKHDILEAYLNYAPFGRNIESVSAASFIYFNKPPSQVNLPEALTLVVLPQSPTFRVNRKTGFAGKVLVKARNQYLREPNRPLPPNLKRIDICLTSGNLLTQWCKAKGKTWFIPGVSPINPDTIFRPVMVDNQTGKAVCPPYDLTTSLLAVFEY
;
A
#
# COMPACT_ATOMS: atom_id res chain seq x y z
N MET A 1 9.94 -15.85 -11.65
CA MET A 1 8.99 -15.41 -12.72
C MET A 1 8.56 -13.94 -12.68
N GLN A 2 8.10 -13.37 -11.55
CA GLN A 2 7.50 -12.02 -11.57
C GLN A 2 8.50 -10.91 -11.93
N LEU A 3 9.70 -10.93 -11.33
CA LEU A 3 10.77 -9.97 -11.64
C LEU A 3 11.12 -9.94 -13.14
N ALA A 4 11.29 -11.12 -13.75
CA ALA A 4 11.57 -11.25 -15.18
C ALA A 4 10.49 -10.63 -16.07
N ARG A 5 9.20 -10.77 -15.68
CA ARG A 5 8.06 -10.20 -16.42
C ARG A 5 8.00 -8.67 -16.32
N THR A 6 8.38 -8.11 -15.17
CA THR A 6 8.40 -6.66 -14.98
C THR A 6 9.55 -6.02 -15.75
N HIS A 7 10.72 -6.66 -15.75
CA HIS A 7 11.90 -6.19 -16.46
C HIS A 7 11.73 -6.25 -17.99
N TRP A 8 11.15 -7.34 -18.50
CA TRP A 8 10.89 -7.52 -19.94
C TRP A 8 9.43 -7.23 -20.29
N ARG A 9 9.13 -5.96 -20.62
CA ARG A 9 7.84 -5.47 -21.14
C ARG A 9 7.49 -6.10 -22.50
N SER A 10 7.13 -7.38 -22.49
CA SER A 10 6.88 -8.18 -23.69
C SER A 10 5.45 -7.97 -24.18
N ASN A 11 5.28 -7.28 -25.31
CA ASN A 11 3.97 -7.08 -25.93
C ASN A 11 3.58 -8.32 -26.75
N THR A 12 2.72 -9.18 -26.20
CA THR A 12 2.29 -10.41 -26.88
C THR A 12 0.78 -10.43 -27.02
N LYS A 13 0.30 -9.76 -28.08
CA LYS A 13 -1.12 -9.75 -28.46
C LYS A 13 -1.59 -11.10 -29.04
N THR A 14 -0.67 -11.99 -29.39
CA THR A 14 -0.96 -13.31 -29.98
C THR A 14 -0.72 -14.46 -28.99
N ILE A 15 -1.53 -15.53 -29.11
CA ILE A 15 -1.44 -16.74 -28.27
C ILE A 15 -0.08 -17.44 -28.44
N ALA A 16 0.43 -17.52 -29.67
CA ALA A 16 1.77 -18.05 -29.95
C ALA A 16 2.89 -17.22 -29.30
N GLY A 17 2.75 -15.88 -29.30
CA GLY A 17 3.70 -14.98 -28.62
C GLY A 17 3.66 -15.12 -27.10
N LYS A 18 2.48 -15.40 -26.52
CA LYS A 18 2.34 -15.67 -25.08
C LYS A 18 2.97 -17.01 -24.68
N LEU A 19 2.69 -18.08 -25.43
CA LEU A 19 3.05 -19.43 -25.03
C LEU A 19 4.53 -19.75 -25.30
N HIS A 20 5.02 -19.50 -26.52
CA HIS A 20 6.43 -19.79 -26.83
C HIS A 20 7.35 -18.71 -26.30
N HIS A 21 7.02 -17.42 -26.53
CA HIS A 21 8.01 -16.37 -26.36
C HIS A 21 8.08 -15.78 -24.94
N GLN A 22 6.96 -15.72 -24.19
CA GLN A 22 7.03 -15.27 -22.79
C GLN A 22 7.47 -16.39 -21.85
N ILE A 23 6.92 -17.59 -21.98
CA ILE A 23 7.21 -18.68 -21.04
C ILE A 23 8.66 -19.15 -21.21
N ALA A 24 9.10 -19.43 -22.44
CA ALA A 24 10.48 -19.88 -22.67
C ALA A 24 11.50 -18.84 -22.21
N ARG A 25 11.26 -17.55 -22.52
CA ARG A 25 12.16 -16.47 -22.11
C ARG A 25 12.14 -16.22 -20.61
N ALA A 26 10.97 -16.31 -19.96
CA ALA A 26 10.87 -16.17 -18.51
C ALA A 26 11.55 -17.33 -17.78
N ILE A 27 11.42 -18.56 -18.28
CA ILE A 27 12.09 -19.75 -17.73
C ILE A 27 13.61 -19.63 -17.93
N GLN A 28 14.07 -19.23 -19.12
CA GLN A 28 15.49 -19.04 -19.39
C GLN A 28 16.10 -17.98 -18.46
N LEU A 29 15.45 -16.82 -18.34
CA LEU A 29 15.88 -15.74 -17.44
C LEU A 29 15.84 -16.17 -15.98
N GLU A 30 14.83 -16.95 -15.57
CA GLU A 30 14.74 -17.44 -14.20
C GLU A 30 15.87 -18.42 -13.89
N LEU A 31 16.19 -19.33 -14.81
CA LEU A 31 17.32 -20.24 -14.66
C LEU A 31 18.66 -19.48 -14.60
N GLU A 32 18.86 -18.51 -15.50
CA GLU A 32 20.05 -17.65 -15.48
C GLU A 32 20.16 -16.84 -14.17
N LEU A 33 19.06 -16.28 -13.68
CA LEU A 33 19.03 -15.54 -12.42
C LEU A 33 19.33 -16.43 -11.22
N GLU A 34 18.74 -17.63 -11.15
CA GLU A 34 18.95 -18.56 -10.03
C GLU A 34 20.37 -19.15 -10.00
N LEU A 35 21.04 -19.25 -11.16
CA LEU A 35 22.43 -19.71 -11.23
C LEU A 35 23.42 -18.61 -10.85
N MET A 36 23.08 -17.33 -11.03
CA MET A 36 23.99 -16.20 -10.80
C MET A 36 23.73 -15.44 -9.50
N TYR A 37 22.52 -15.49 -8.94
CA TYR A 37 22.09 -14.66 -7.81
C TYR A 37 21.47 -15.47 -6.68
N SER A 38 21.66 -15.00 -5.44
CA SER A 38 21.02 -15.62 -4.29
C SER A 38 19.52 -15.30 -4.25
N LYS A 39 18.74 -16.11 -3.51
CA LYS A 39 17.31 -15.83 -3.28
C LYS A 39 17.08 -14.47 -2.62
N HIS A 40 18.05 -13.99 -1.83
CA HIS A 40 17.99 -12.66 -1.22
C HIS A 40 18.13 -11.56 -2.27
N ASP A 41 19.10 -11.66 -3.18
CA ASP A 41 19.31 -10.67 -4.24
C ASP A 41 18.10 -10.58 -5.18
N ILE A 42 17.52 -11.75 -5.52
CA ILE A 42 16.32 -11.83 -6.35
C ILE A 42 15.12 -11.16 -5.66
N LEU A 43 14.97 -11.38 -4.35
CA LEU A 43 13.90 -10.74 -3.57
C LEU A 43 14.11 -9.24 -3.46
N GLU A 44 15.34 -8.79 -3.20
CA GLU A 44 15.69 -7.37 -3.13
C GLU A 44 15.40 -6.67 -4.46
N ALA A 45 15.87 -7.24 -5.57
CA ALA A 45 15.58 -6.74 -6.90
C ALA A 45 14.07 -6.68 -7.15
N TYR A 46 13.32 -7.72 -6.80
CA TYR A 46 11.86 -7.71 -6.91
C TYR A 46 11.23 -6.56 -6.11
N LEU A 47 11.62 -6.38 -4.85
CA LEU A 47 11.09 -5.33 -3.99
C LEU A 47 11.41 -3.92 -4.50
N ASN A 48 12.51 -3.75 -5.23
CA ASN A 48 12.89 -2.47 -5.85
C ASN A 48 12.18 -2.20 -7.18
N TYR A 49 11.81 -3.23 -7.95
CA TYR A 49 11.16 -3.06 -9.26
C TYR A 49 9.65 -3.33 -9.26
N ALA A 50 9.07 -3.83 -8.16
CA ALA A 50 7.65 -4.12 -8.11
C ALA A 50 6.81 -2.84 -8.31
N PRO A 51 5.72 -2.90 -9.11
CA PRO A 51 4.88 -1.74 -9.36
C PRO A 51 3.86 -1.56 -8.23
N PHE A 52 3.91 -0.42 -7.54
CA PHE A 52 3.01 -0.09 -6.44
C PHE A 52 1.91 0.90 -6.85
N GLY A 53 1.54 0.92 -8.13
CA GLY A 53 0.50 1.80 -8.66
C GLY A 53 1.00 3.18 -9.05
N ARG A 54 0.29 3.83 -9.97
CA ARG A 54 0.74 5.07 -10.62
C ARG A 54 2.15 4.86 -11.19
N ASN A 55 3.06 5.80 -10.95
CA ASN A 55 4.47 5.73 -11.36
C ASN A 55 5.39 5.31 -10.19
N ILE A 56 4.85 4.61 -9.19
CA ILE A 56 5.61 4.19 -8.01
C ILE A 56 6.19 2.81 -8.28
N GLU A 57 7.51 2.76 -8.34
CA GLU A 57 8.31 1.55 -8.43
C GLU A 57 9.16 1.50 -7.16
N SER A 58 9.24 0.31 -6.54
CA SER A 58 9.86 0.02 -5.24
C SER A 58 8.95 0.07 -4.01
N VAL A 59 9.18 -0.88 -3.10
CA VAL A 59 8.52 -0.96 -1.80
C VAL A 59 8.95 0.22 -0.92
N SER A 60 10.19 0.67 -1.04
CA SER A 60 10.73 1.80 -0.27
C SER A 60 10.01 3.09 -0.62
N ALA A 61 9.93 3.44 -1.91
CA ALA A 61 9.18 4.60 -2.37
C ALA A 61 7.69 4.48 -1.98
N ALA A 62 7.09 3.30 -2.13
CA ALA A 62 5.70 3.08 -1.76
C ALA A 62 5.45 3.28 -0.25
N SER A 63 6.32 2.79 0.62
CA SER A 63 6.21 3.00 2.07
C SER A 63 6.26 4.49 2.45
N PHE A 64 7.14 5.27 1.81
CA PHE A 64 7.21 6.70 2.04
C PHE A 64 6.03 7.46 1.45
N ILE A 65 5.63 7.15 0.21
CA ILE A 65 4.53 7.86 -0.46
C ILE A 65 3.20 7.60 0.24
N TYR A 66 2.93 6.36 0.65
CA TYR A 66 1.64 5.97 1.22
C TYR A 66 1.55 6.10 2.73
N PHE A 67 2.64 5.88 3.45
CA PHE A 67 2.61 5.83 4.92
C PHE A 67 3.56 6.83 5.57
N ASN A 68 4.40 7.52 4.79
CA ASN A 68 5.45 8.41 5.28
C ASN A 68 6.36 7.72 6.31
N LYS A 69 6.71 6.45 6.06
CA LYS A 69 7.53 5.61 6.93
C LYS A 69 8.57 4.84 6.12
N PRO A 70 9.74 4.52 6.71
CA PRO A 70 10.64 3.56 6.10
C PRO A 70 10.02 2.15 6.13
N PRO A 71 10.37 1.26 5.18
CA PRO A 71 9.86 -0.12 5.12
C PRO A 71 10.07 -0.93 6.40
N SER A 72 11.07 -0.59 7.22
CA SER A 72 11.33 -1.25 8.50
C SER A 72 10.36 -0.87 9.62
N GLN A 73 9.59 0.21 9.45
CA GLN A 73 8.68 0.75 10.48
C GLN A 73 7.19 0.62 10.09
N VAL A 74 6.88 -0.05 8.99
CA VAL A 74 5.49 -0.28 8.58
C VAL A 74 4.82 -1.27 9.54
N ASN A 75 3.57 -1.00 9.92
CA ASN A 75 2.79 -1.92 10.75
C ASN A 75 2.26 -3.09 9.90
N LEU A 76 1.68 -4.11 10.53
CA LEU A 76 1.15 -5.29 9.82
C LEU A 76 0.09 -4.94 8.75
N PRO A 77 -0.94 -4.12 9.04
CA PRO A 77 -1.88 -3.65 8.01
C PRO A 77 -1.22 -2.91 6.82
N GLU A 78 -0.23 -2.07 7.08
CA GLU A 78 0.53 -1.31 6.07
C GLU A 78 1.37 -2.28 5.20
N ALA A 79 2.09 -3.21 5.83
CA ALA A 79 2.84 -4.27 5.15
C ALA A 79 1.92 -5.13 4.26
N LEU A 80 0.79 -5.58 4.78
CA LEU A 80 -0.19 -6.36 4.00
C LEU A 80 -0.71 -5.55 2.81
N THR A 81 -0.89 -4.24 2.98
CA THR A 81 -1.29 -3.35 1.87
C THR A 81 -0.23 -3.37 0.76
N LEU A 82 1.06 -3.25 1.12
CA LEU A 82 2.17 -3.33 0.16
C LEU A 82 2.29 -4.71 -0.49
N VAL A 83 1.98 -5.79 0.21
CA VAL A 83 1.99 -7.15 -0.36
C VAL A 83 0.88 -7.33 -1.40
N VAL A 84 -0.32 -6.86 -1.10
CA VAL A 84 -1.45 -7.06 -2.01
C VAL A 84 -1.41 -6.09 -3.20
N LEU A 85 -0.87 -4.88 -3.05
CA LEU A 85 -1.00 -3.85 -4.08
C LEU A 85 -0.39 -4.24 -5.45
N PRO A 86 0.84 -4.79 -5.55
CA PRO A 86 1.49 -5.15 -6.82
C PRO A 86 0.76 -6.18 -7.67
N GLN A 87 -0.17 -6.96 -7.10
CA GLN A 87 -0.95 -7.93 -7.87
C GLN A 87 -1.90 -7.27 -8.88
N SER A 88 -2.40 -6.07 -8.58
CA SER A 88 -3.28 -5.34 -9.49
C SER A 88 -3.19 -3.83 -9.22
N PRO A 89 -2.04 -3.22 -9.53
CA PRO A 89 -1.71 -1.85 -9.10
C PRO A 89 -2.72 -0.83 -9.63
N THR A 90 -3.11 -0.93 -10.91
CA THR A 90 -4.06 -0.02 -11.55
C THR A 90 -5.48 -0.12 -11.00
N PHE A 91 -5.89 -1.31 -10.52
CA PHE A 91 -7.24 -1.56 -10.04
C PHE A 91 -7.39 -1.35 -8.53
N ARG A 92 -6.31 -1.54 -7.77
CA ARG A 92 -6.30 -1.41 -6.31
C ARG A 92 -6.08 0.04 -5.85
N VAL A 93 -5.44 0.88 -6.67
CA VAL A 93 -5.31 2.32 -6.40
C VAL A 93 -6.50 3.09 -6.97
N ASN A 94 -7.10 3.96 -6.16
CA ASN A 94 -8.18 4.83 -6.62
C ASN A 94 -7.61 5.97 -7.49
N ARG A 95 -8.04 6.06 -8.75
CA ARG A 95 -7.58 7.11 -9.68
C ARG A 95 -7.91 8.53 -9.24
N LYS A 96 -8.97 8.73 -8.45
CA LYS A 96 -9.41 10.07 -7.98
C LYS A 96 -8.69 10.51 -6.71
N THR A 97 -8.48 9.60 -5.76
CA THR A 97 -7.90 9.93 -4.45
C THR A 97 -6.43 9.57 -4.32
N GLY A 98 -5.86 8.81 -5.28
CA GLY A 98 -4.45 8.45 -5.27
C GLY A 98 -4.08 7.37 -4.26
N PHE A 99 -5.01 6.95 -3.39
CA PHE A 99 -4.77 5.98 -2.32
C PHE A 99 -5.96 4.99 -2.12
N ALA A 100 -5.81 4.07 -1.15
CA ALA A 100 -6.50 2.80 -0.95
C ALA A 100 -8.03 2.79 -1.18
N GLY A 101 -8.44 2.41 -2.39
CA GLY A 101 -9.86 2.17 -2.69
C GLY A 101 -10.46 1.00 -1.90
N LYS A 102 -11.79 0.91 -1.85
CA LYS A 102 -12.53 -0.19 -1.18
C LYS A 102 -12.05 -1.59 -1.60
N VAL A 103 -11.61 -1.73 -2.85
CA VAL A 103 -11.05 -2.97 -3.41
C VAL A 103 -9.76 -3.39 -2.69
N LEU A 104 -8.85 -2.44 -2.46
CA LEU A 104 -7.57 -2.70 -1.79
C LEU A 104 -7.81 -3.11 -0.33
N VAL A 105 -8.68 -2.37 0.37
CA VAL A 105 -9.04 -2.68 1.76
C VAL A 105 -9.66 -4.08 1.87
N LYS A 106 -10.55 -4.46 0.93
CA LYS A 106 -11.14 -5.82 0.90
C LYS A 106 -10.07 -6.89 0.68
N ALA A 107 -9.18 -6.70 -0.29
CA ALA A 107 -8.10 -7.65 -0.60
C ALA A 107 -7.13 -7.82 0.57
N ARG A 108 -6.78 -6.73 1.25
CA ARG A 108 -5.94 -6.77 2.47
C ARG A 108 -6.66 -7.50 3.61
N ASN A 109 -7.92 -7.15 3.88
CA ASN A 109 -8.68 -7.70 5.01
C ASN A 109 -8.93 -9.21 4.89
N GLN A 110 -8.86 -9.79 3.70
CA GLN A 110 -8.90 -11.24 3.52
C GLN A 110 -7.77 -11.96 4.29
N TYR A 111 -6.61 -11.30 4.45
CA TYR A 111 -5.45 -11.84 5.16
C TYR A 111 -5.42 -11.46 6.65
N LEU A 112 -6.34 -10.60 7.11
CA LEU A 112 -6.50 -10.24 8.52
C LEU A 112 -7.49 -11.16 9.26
N ARG A 113 -7.79 -12.36 8.73
CA ARG A 113 -8.70 -13.30 9.40
C ARG A 113 -8.09 -13.77 10.72
N GLU A 114 -8.87 -13.65 11.78
CA GLU A 114 -8.46 -14.06 13.12
C GLU A 114 -8.31 -15.59 13.17
N PRO A 115 -7.15 -16.13 13.61
CA PRO A 115 -7.01 -17.55 13.84
C PRO A 115 -7.94 -17.97 14.99
N ASN A 116 -8.61 -19.12 14.85
CA ASN A 116 -9.45 -19.69 15.91
C ASN A 116 -8.55 -20.28 17.01
N ARG A 117 -8.03 -19.42 17.88
CA ARG A 117 -7.20 -19.80 19.04
C ARG A 117 -7.58 -18.94 20.25
N PRO A 118 -7.48 -19.47 21.49
CA PRO A 118 -7.69 -18.67 22.68
C PRO A 118 -6.74 -17.47 22.68
N LEU A 119 -7.30 -16.29 22.94
CA LEU A 119 -6.56 -15.04 22.89
C LEU A 119 -5.76 -14.88 24.20
N PRO A 120 -4.53 -14.35 24.14
CA PRO A 120 -3.76 -14.06 25.34
C PRO A 120 -4.47 -12.99 26.18
N PRO A 121 -4.37 -13.05 27.52
CA PRO A 121 -5.13 -12.18 28.43
C PRO A 121 -4.82 -10.68 28.26
N ASN A 122 -3.65 -10.34 27.74
CA ASN A 122 -3.20 -8.95 27.54
C ASN A 122 -3.66 -8.34 26.22
N LEU A 123 -4.47 -9.03 25.42
CA LEU A 123 -4.94 -8.53 24.14
C LEU A 123 -6.17 -7.61 24.34
N LYS A 124 -6.12 -6.39 23.83
CA LYS A 124 -7.25 -5.44 23.87
C LYS A 124 -7.80 -5.17 22.47
N ARG A 125 -9.10 -4.93 22.34
CA ARG A 125 -9.68 -4.39 21.10
C ARG A 125 -9.70 -2.86 21.16
N ILE A 126 -9.21 -2.23 20.10
CA ILE A 126 -9.23 -0.78 19.92
C ILE A 126 -9.86 -0.40 18.58
N ASP A 127 -10.41 0.80 18.51
CA ASP A 127 -10.93 1.38 17.27
C ASP A 127 -9.79 1.97 16.44
N ILE A 128 -9.75 1.60 15.16
CA ILE A 128 -8.74 2.01 14.19
C ILE A 128 -9.38 2.54 12.91
N CYS A 129 -8.60 3.30 12.17
CA CYS A 129 -8.94 3.61 10.79
C CYS A 129 -8.63 2.40 9.91
N LEU A 130 -9.64 1.85 9.23
CA LEU A 130 -9.46 0.69 8.34
C LEU A 130 -8.49 0.99 7.21
N THR A 131 -8.38 2.22 6.75
CA THR A 131 -7.50 2.54 5.63
C THR A 131 -6.03 2.44 6.03
N SER A 132 -5.63 2.97 7.19
CA SER A 132 -4.24 2.96 7.67
C SER A 132 -3.88 1.81 8.62
N GLY A 133 -4.85 1.25 9.33
CA GLY A 133 -4.60 0.34 10.45
C GLY A 133 -4.10 1.04 11.73
N ASN A 134 -3.96 2.36 11.72
CA ASN A 134 -3.54 3.17 12.86
C ASN A 134 -4.75 3.65 13.68
N LEU A 135 -4.49 4.29 14.83
CA LEU A 135 -5.55 4.78 15.70
C LEU A 135 -6.50 5.73 14.97
N LEU A 136 -7.78 5.61 15.32
CA LEU A 136 -8.83 6.42 14.73
C LEU A 136 -8.59 7.92 14.98
N THR A 137 -8.56 8.70 13.90
CA THR A 137 -8.68 10.17 13.93
C THR A 137 -10.09 10.58 13.51
N GLN A 138 -10.46 11.83 13.82
CA GLN A 138 -11.76 12.39 13.42
C GLN A 138 -11.97 12.44 11.90
N TRP A 139 -10.89 12.40 11.13
CA TRP A 139 -10.88 12.51 9.67
C TRP A 139 -11.06 11.17 8.95
N CYS A 140 -10.96 10.05 9.67
CA CYS A 140 -11.03 8.74 9.06
C CYS A 140 -12.43 8.41 8.53
N LYS A 141 -12.50 8.04 7.24
CA LYS A 141 -13.76 7.71 6.55
C LYS A 141 -14.27 6.30 6.83
N ALA A 142 -13.39 5.36 7.21
CA ALA A 142 -13.74 3.95 7.39
C ALA A 142 -13.22 3.43 8.74
N LYS A 143 -14.13 3.20 9.69
CA LYS A 143 -13.81 2.75 11.06
C LYS A 143 -13.84 1.23 11.17
N GLY A 144 -12.97 0.66 11.99
CA GLY A 144 -12.95 -0.76 12.29
C GLY A 144 -12.33 -1.05 13.64
N LYS A 145 -12.41 -2.30 14.09
CA LYS A 145 -11.76 -2.76 15.33
C LYS A 145 -10.60 -3.67 14.99
N THR A 146 -9.53 -3.58 15.76
CA THR A 146 -8.38 -4.51 15.68
C THR A 146 -7.92 -4.90 17.07
N TRP A 147 -7.15 -5.98 17.13
CA TRP A 147 -6.43 -6.40 18.31
C TRP A 147 -5.14 -5.60 18.49
N PHE A 148 -4.86 -5.26 19.74
CA PHE A 148 -3.74 -4.44 20.15
C PHE A 148 -3.11 -5.04 21.41
N ILE A 149 -1.78 -5.11 21.45
CA ILE A 149 -1.02 -5.57 22.61
C ILE A 149 -0.46 -4.33 23.32
N PRO A 150 -0.97 -3.97 24.52
CA PRO A 150 -0.45 -2.85 25.30
C PRO A 150 1.06 -2.97 25.56
N GLY A 151 1.79 -1.90 25.31
CA GLY A 151 3.24 -1.83 25.51
C GLY A 151 4.09 -2.46 24.41
N VAL A 152 3.50 -3.12 23.40
CA VAL A 152 4.23 -3.75 22.29
C VAL A 152 3.82 -3.16 20.94
N SER A 153 2.51 -3.08 20.69
CA SER A 153 2.01 -2.54 19.42
C SER A 153 2.17 -1.01 19.39
N PRO A 154 2.65 -0.41 18.29
CA PRO A 154 2.78 1.04 18.16
C PRO A 154 1.42 1.74 18.26
N ILE A 155 1.35 2.85 19.00
CA ILE A 155 0.15 3.67 19.17
C ILE A 155 0.33 4.96 18.38
N ASN A 156 0.10 4.90 17.06
CA ASN A 156 0.20 6.08 16.20
C ASN A 156 -1.19 6.49 15.70
N PRO A 157 -1.50 7.80 15.63
CA PRO A 157 -2.72 8.29 14.99
C PRO A 157 -2.70 8.02 13.48
N ASP A 158 -3.88 7.90 12.89
CA ASP A 158 -4.04 7.83 11.44
C ASP A 158 -3.43 9.05 10.73
N THR A 159 -2.58 8.79 9.74
CA THR A 159 -1.86 9.79 8.95
C THR A 159 -2.34 9.88 7.51
N ILE A 160 -3.31 9.04 7.10
CA ILE A 160 -3.77 8.97 5.70
C ILE A 160 -4.82 10.05 5.43
N PHE A 161 -5.76 10.27 6.35
CA PHE A 161 -6.72 11.37 6.21
C PHE A 161 -6.22 12.61 6.94
N ARG A 162 -5.83 13.64 6.17
CA ARG A 162 -5.31 14.90 6.71
C ARG A 162 -6.19 16.08 6.33
N PRO A 163 -6.46 16.99 7.28
CA PRO A 163 -7.12 18.24 6.98
C PRO A 163 -6.13 19.21 6.32
N VAL A 164 -6.59 19.94 5.31
CA VAL A 164 -5.85 20.98 4.61
C VAL A 164 -6.78 22.16 4.45
N MET A 165 -6.31 23.36 4.79
CA MET A 165 -7.04 24.57 4.49
C MET A 165 -7.00 24.80 2.98
N VAL A 166 -8.17 24.95 2.36
CA VAL A 166 -8.31 25.27 0.94
C VAL A 166 -9.15 26.51 0.75
N ASP A 167 -8.83 27.28 -0.27
CA ASP A 167 -9.57 28.47 -0.66
C ASP A 167 -10.92 28.03 -1.26
N ASN A 168 -12.02 28.67 -0.82
CA ASN A 168 -13.39 28.29 -1.16
C ASN A 168 -13.71 28.53 -2.65
N GLN A 169 -13.04 29.48 -3.30
CA GLN A 169 -13.30 29.82 -4.70
C GLN A 169 -12.43 29.00 -5.65
N THR A 170 -11.16 28.82 -5.31
CA THR A 170 -10.15 28.20 -6.19
C THR A 170 -9.94 26.71 -5.91
N GLY A 171 -10.31 26.23 -4.72
CA GLY A 171 -10.06 24.86 -4.28
C GLY A 171 -8.59 24.52 -4.04
N LYS A 172 -7.69 25.52 -4.06
CA LYS A 172 -6.25 25.33 -3.85
C LYS A 172 -5.90 25.41 -2.36
N ALA A 173 -4.82 24.74 -1.97
CA ALA A 173 -4.30 24.80 -0.61
C ALA A 173 -3.86 26.24 -0.25
N VAL A 174 -4.23 26.69 0.96
CA VAL A 174 -3.88 28.02 1.49
C VAL A 174 -2.80 27.89 2.56
N CYS A 175 -1.88 28.83 2.61
CA CYS A 175 -0.85 28.92 3.66
C CYS A 175 -1.33 29.84 4.80
N PRO A 176 -0.83 29.67 6.04
CA PRO A 176 -1.08 30.62 7.12
C PRO A 176 -0.62 32.05 6.75
N PRO A 177 -1.28 33.12 7.23
CA PRO A 177 -2.45 33.11 8.12
C PRO A 177 -3.75 32.75 7.40
N TYR A 178 -4.59 31.95 8.06
CA TYR A 178 -5.85 31.48 7.49
C TYR A 178 -6.98 32.49 7.73
N ASP A 179 -7.73 32.82 6.69
CA ASP A 179 -8.95 33.62 6.77
C ASP A 179 -10.18 32.72 6.62
N LEU A 180 -10.99 32.60 7.67
CA LEU A 180 -12.15 31.70 7.72
C LEU A 180 -13.28 32.10 6.76
N THR A 181 -13.25 33.33 6.20
CA THR A 181 -14.25 33.78 5.23
C THR A 181 -13.95 33.30 3.81
N THR A 182 -12.66 33.16 3.49
CA THR A 182 -12.18 32.78 2.15
C THR A 182 -11.64 31.35 2.11
N SER A 183 -11.29 30.77 3.26
CA SER A 183 -10.74 29.41 3.37
C SER A 183 -11.64 28.49 4.17
N LEU A 184 -11.71 27.23 3.73
CA LEU A 184 -12.43 26.15 4.37
C LEU A 184 -11.50 24.96 4.63
N LEU A 185 -11.82 24.19 5.66
CA LEU A 185 -11.07 22.99 5.99
C LEU A 185 -11.61 21.80 5.18
N ALA A 186 -10.77 21.24 4.31
CA ALA A 186 -11.09 20.06 3.51
C ALA A 186 -10.20 18.88 3.92
N VAL A 187 -10.76 17.67 3.92
CA VAL A 187 -10.04 16.45 4.32
C VAL A 187 -9.61 15.69 3.07
N PHE A 188 -8.30 15.57 2.90
CA PHE A 188 -7.70 14.84 1.81
C PHE A 188 -7.14 13.50 2.28
N GLU A 189 -7.11 12.55 1.35
CA GLU A 189 -6.45 11.27 1.49
C GLU A 189 -5.04 11.43 0.90
N TYR A 190 -4.02 11.09 1.67
CA TYR A 190 -2.60 11.17 1.30
C TYR A 190 -2.00 9.78 1.17
#